data_AF-A0AAN0LTS0-F1
#
_entry.id   AF-A0AAN0LTS0-F1
#
_cell.length_a   1.000
_cell.length_b   1.000
_cell.length_c   1.000
_cell.angle_alpha   90.00
_cell.angle_beta   90.00
_cell.angle_gamma   90.00
#
_symmetry.space_group_name_H-M   'P 1'
#
loop_
_entity.id
_entity.type
_entity.pdbx_description
1 polymer ?
#
loop_
_entity_poly.entity_id
_entity_poly.type
_entity_poly.pdbx_seq_one_letter_code
_entity_poly.pdbx_strand_id
1 'polypeptide(L)'
;MNDQLTPINKDHLKKLIRAELEPTWFDKQSVSPDMSWVTPAVFEILFTELITHTRGNQSKAARVLGINRGNFTKKLNQITTREFG
;
A
#
# COMPACT_ATOMS: atom_id res chain seq x y z
N MET A 1 -18.17 -23.32 -12.38
CA MET A 1 -16.98 -23.77 -11.63
C MET A 1 -16.85 -22.85 -10.43
N ASN A 2 -16.94 -23.38 -9.22
CA ASN A 2 -16.72 -22.59 -8.02
C ASN A 2 -15.23 -22.26 -7.96
N ASP A 3 -14.86 -21.02 -8.26
CA ASP A 3 -13.54 -20.49 -7.92
C ASP A 3 -13.44 -20.49 -6.41
N GLN A 4 -12.92 -21.59 -5.85
CA GLN A 4 -12.45 -21.62 -4.48
C GLN A 4 -11.32 -20.60 -4.41
N LEU A 5 -11.66 -19.39 -3.95
CA LEU A 5 -10.70 -18.37 -3.55
C LEU A 5 -9.66 -19.07 -2.65
N THR A 6 -8.45 -19.21 -3.17
CA THR A 6 -7.34 -19.77 -2.41
C THR A 6 -7.19 -18.97 -1.12
N PRO A 7 -6.84 -19.62 0.01
CA PRO A 7 -6.63 -18.89 1.26
C PRO A 7 -5.62 -17.77 1.01
N ILE A 8 -5.97 -16.53 1.39
CA ILE A 8 -5.08 -15.37 1.24
C ILE A 8 -3.75 -15.69 1.91
N ASN A 9 -2.71 -15.92 1.10
CA ASN A 9 -1.39 -16.27 1.59
C ASN A 9 -0.63 -14.99 1.98
N LYS A 10 -0.87 -14.52 3.21
CA LYS A 10 -0.25 -13.30 3.76
C LYS A 10 1.29 -13.36 3.74
N ASP A 11 1.87 -14.55 3.86
CA ASP A 11 3.32 -14.73 3.85
C ASP A 11 3.91 -14.59 2.45
N HIS A 12 3.13 -14.91 1.41
CA HIS A 12 3.54 -14.68 0.02
C HIS A 12 3.74 -13.19 -0.25
N LEU A 13 2.80 -12.33 0.15
CA LEU A 13 2.95 -10.87 -0.01
C LEU A 13 4.20 -10.33 0.69
N LYS A 14 4.46 -10.77 1.92
CA LYS A 14 5.68 -10.37 2.66
C LYS A 14 6.95 -10.81 1.96
N LYS A 15 6.97 -12.02 1.39
CA LYS A 15 8.12 -12.55 0.63
C LYS A 15 8.36 -11.74 -0.64
N LEU A 16 7.32 -11.37 -1.37
CA LEU A 16 7.43 -10.53 -2.56
C LEU A 16 8.04 -9.16 -2.24
N ILE A 17 7.51 -8.45 -1.24
CA ILE A 17 8.05 -7.14 -0.84
C ILE A 17 9.53 -7.26 -0.43
N ARG A 18 9.91 -8.31 0.29
CA ARG A 18 11.31 -8.53 0.68
C ARG A 18 12.22 -8.82 -0.52
N ALA A 19 11.75 -9.61 -1.48
CA ALA A 19 12.51 -9.92 -2.69
C ALA A 19 12.77 -8.67 -3.53
N GLU A 20 11.76 -7.81 -3.69
CA GLU A 20 11.91 -6.54 -4.41
C GLU A 20 12.86 -5.56 -3.71
N LEU A 21 12.90 -5.60 -2.38
CA LEU A 21 13.80 -4.74 -1.61
C LEU A 21 15.23 -5.26 -1.57
N GLU A 22 15.46 -6.59 -1.62
CA GLU A 22 16.75 -7.25 -1.41
C GLU A 22 17.94 -6.62 -2.18
N PRO A 23 17.79 -6.24 -3.47
CA PRO A 23 18.86 -5.57 -4.20
C PRO A 23 19.30 -4.23 -3.60
N THR A 24 18.41 -3.54 -2.88
CA THR A 24 18.70 -2.24 -2.23
C THR A 24 19.41 -2.37 -0.89
N TRP A 25 19.48 -3.58 -0.30
CA TRP A 25 20.18 -3.83 0.97
C TRP A 25 21.70 -3.88 0.81
N PHE A 26 22.18 -4.15 -0.40
CA PHE A 26 23.60 -4.36 -0.68
C PHE A 26 24.25 -3.18 -1.40
N ASP A 27 23.54 -2.06 -1.53
CA ASP A 27 24.15 -0.84 -2.02
C ASP A 27 25.18 -0.37 -0.98
N LYS A 28 26.44 -0.21 -1.40
CA LYS A 28 27.64 -0.16 -0.53
C LYS A 28 27.67 1.00 0.48
N GLN A 29 26.64 1.84 0.50
CA GLN A 29 26.51 3.04 1.33
C GLN A 29 25.40 2.95 2.39
N SER A 30 24.53 1.93 2.40
CA SER A 30 23.38 1.86 3.31
C SER A 30 23.24 0.51 4.01
N VAL A 31 22.96 0.56 5.33
CA VAL A 31 22.61 -0.62 6.16
C VAL A 31 21.11 -0.93 6.08
N SER A 32 20.34 -0.14 5.34
CA SER A 32 18.88 -0.21 5.22
C SER A 32 18.40 -0.23 3.76
N PRO A 33 17.27 -0.93 3.46
CA PRO A 33 16.68 -0.90 2.13
C PRO A 33 16.21 0.49 1.73
N ASP A 34 16.27 0.78 0.42
CA ASP A 34 15.63 1.96 -0.14
C ASP A 34 14.11 1.75 -0.23
N MET A 35 13.37 2.47 0.61
CA MET A 35 11.91 2.43 0.68
C MET A 35 11.23 3.51 -0.19
N SER A 36 12.01 4.35 -0.88
CA SER A 36 11.52 5.56 -1.57
C SER A 36 10.51 5.26 -2.67
N TRP A 37 10.65 4.12 -3.35
CA TRP A 37 9.73 3.68 -4.40
C TRP A 37 8.65 2.72 -3.88
N VAL A 38 8.98 1.83 -2.91
CA VAL A 38 8.01 0.84 -2.39
C VAL A 38 6.90 1.51 -1.60
N THR A 39 7.25 2.48 -0.75
CA THR A 39 6.27 3.17 0.10
C THR A 39 5.15 3.84 -0.70
N PRO A 40 5.44 4.68 -1.73
CA PRO A 40 4.37 5.26 -2.52
C PRO A 40 3.55 4.20 -3.26
N ALA A 41 4.18 3.19 -3.88
CA ALA A 41 3.46 2.15 -4.62
C ALA A 41 2.49 1.35 -3.72
N VAL A 42 2.96 0.91 -2.54
CA VAL A 42 2.13 0.18 -1.58
C VAL A 42 1.02 1.06 -1.02
N PHE A 43 1.31 2.33 -0.72
CA PHE A 43 0.29 3.25 -0.20
C PHE A 43 -0.78 3.59 -1.23
N GLU A 44 -0.42 3.71 -2.49
CA GLU A 44 -1.36 3.96 -3.57
C GLU A 44 -2.40 2.85 -3.66
N ILE A 45 -1.95 1.60 -3.79
CA ILE A 45 -2.80 0.41 -3.82
C ILE A 45 -3.65 0.35 -2.54
N LEU A 46 -3.01 0.49 -1.37
CA LEU A 46 -3.69 0.34 -0.09
C LEU A 46 -4.80 1.38 0.11
N PHE A 47 -4.58 2.63 -0.25
CA PHE A 47 -5.57 3.70 -0.08
C PHE A 47 -6.71 3.57 -1.08
N THR A 48 -6.42 3.23 -2.34
CA THR A 48 -7.41 3.03 -3.41
C THR A 48 -8.29 1.81 -3.12
N GLU A 49 -7.71 0.69 -2.70
CA GLU A 49 -8.47 -0.50 -2.34
C GLU A 49 -9.31 -0.27 -1.08
N LEU A 50 -8.78 0.45 -0.08
CA LEU A 50 -9.54 0.71 1.14
C LEU A 50 -10.71 1.66 0.93
N ILE A 51 -10.56 2.72 0.13
CA ILE A 51 -11.69 3.62 -0.15
C ILE A 51 -12.77 2.89 -0.95
N THR A 52 -12.38 1.98 -1.84
CA THR A 52 -13.32 1.11 -2.59
C THR A 52 -14.02 0.13 -1.66
N HIS A 53 -13.27 -0.58 -0.80
CA HIS A 53 -13.81 -1.51 0.20
C HIS A 53 -14.80 -0.84 1.16
N THR A 54 -14.56 0.42 1.52
CA THR A 54 -15.47 1.19 2.38
C THR A 54 -16.53 1.99 1.61
N ARG A 55 -16.64 1.79 0.29
CA ARG A 55 -17.62 2.44 -0.59
C ARG A 55 -17.57 3.97 -0.50
N GLY A 56 -16.37 4.54 -0.53
CA GLY A 56 -16.16 6.00 -0.43
C GLY A 56 -16.16 6.55 0.99
N ASN A 57 -16.42 5.73 2.02
CA ASN A 57 -16.41 6.21 3.40
C ASN A 57 -14.98 6.39 3.93
N GLN A 58 -14.48 7.62 3.83
CA GLN A 58 -13.13 7.99 4.28
C GLN A 58 -12.92 7.80 5.79
N SER A 59 -13.94 8.07 6.62
CA SER A 59 -13.84 7.86 8.08
C SER A 59 -13.66 6.38 8.43
N LYS A 60 -14.37 5.50 7.71
CA LYS A 60 -14.23 4.05 7.87
C LYS A 60 -12.87 3.56 7.36
N ALA A 61 -12.42 4.05 6.21
CA ALA A 61 -11.11 3.68 5.64
C ALA A 61 -9.95 4.12 6.54
N ALA A 62 -9.99 5.36 7.03
CA ALA A 62 -9.00 5.89 7.97
C ALA A 62 -8.95 5.08 9.28
N ARG A 63 -10.12 4.65 9.79
CA ARG A 63 -10.22 3.78 10.96
C ARG A 63 -9.59 2.41 10.72
N VAL A 64 -9.75 1.82 9.53
CA VAL A 64 -9.11 0.54 9.16
C VAL A 64 -7.58 0.67 9.16
N LEU A 65 -7.05 1.80 8.67
CA LEU A 65 -5.60 2.08 8.69
C LEU A 65 -5.06 2.54 10.05
N GLY A 66 -5.93 2.86 11.02
CA GLY A 66 -5.52 3.42 12.30
C GLY A 66 -4.95 4.83 12.19
N ILE A 67 -5.36 5.62 11.19
CA ILE A 67 -4.91 7.01 10.99
C ILE A 67 -6.07 8.01 11.12
N ASN A 68 -5.73 9.29 11.29
CA ASN A 68 -6.72 10.36 11.27
C ASN A 68 -7.35 10.50 9.85
N ARG A 69 -8.66 10.79 9.80
CA ARG A 69 -9.40 11.01 8.54
C ARG A 69 -8.75 12.09 7.65
N GLY A 70 -8.30 13.21 8.23
CA GLY A 70 -7.65 14.29 7.47
C GLY A 70 -6.37 13.84 6.78
N ASN A 71 -5.56 13.01 7.45
CA ASN A 71 -4.37 12.40 6.84
C ASN A 71 -4.77 11.43 5.72
N PHE A 72 -5.86 10.69 5.90
CA PHE A 72 -6.39 9.81 4.87
C PHE A 72 -6.78 10.60 3.61
N THR A 73 -7.62 11.62 3.78
CA THR A 73 -8.09 12.49 2.69
C THR A 73 -6.92 13.16 1.96
N LYS A 74 -5.93 13.70 2.70
CA LYS A 74 -4.76 14.36 2.10
C LYS A 74 -3.98 13.40 1.20
N LYS A 75 -3.71 12.18 1.67
CA LYS A 75 -3.00 11.16 0.89
C LYS A 75 -3.81 10.68 -0.31
N LEU A 76 -5.12 10.45 -0.14
CA LEU A 76 -5.99 10.05 -1.25
C LEU A 76 -6.01 11.12 -2.35
N ASN A 77 -6.15 12.40 -2.00
CA ASN A 77 -6.10 13.48 -2.98
C ASN A 77 -4.75 13.54 -3.72
N GLN A 78 -3.62 13.33 -3.02
CA GLN A 78 -2.31 13.29 -3.66
C GLN A 78 -2.20 12.14 -4.67
N ILE A 79 -2.77 10.98 -4.37
CA ILE A 79 -2.84 9.83 -5.27
C ILE A 79 -3.70 10.18 -6.49
N THR A 80 -4.94 10.66 -6.28
CA THR A 80 -5.84 11.05 -7.39
C THR A 80 -5.21 12.13 -8.28
N THR A 81 -4.53 13.12 -7.72
CA THR A 81 -3.87 14.17 -8.52
C THR A 81 -2.71 13.64 -9.36
N ARG A 82 -2.02 12.58 -8.94
CA ARG A 82 -0.94 11.94 -9.73
C ARG A 82 -1.46 11.06 -10.86
N GLU A 83 -2.58 10.39 -10.64
CA GLU A 83 -3.19 9.51 -11.63
C GLU A 83 -3.85 10.28 -12.79
N PHE A 84 -4.29 11.52 -12.53
CA PHE A 84 -5.04 12.35 -13.49
C PHE A 84 -4.35 13.68 -13.86
N GLY A 85 -3.10 13.87 -13.45
CA GLY A 85 -2.30 15.07 -13.74
C GLY A 85 -1.07 14.74 -14.58
#